data_AF-A0A7M2XW25-F1
#
_entry.id   AF-A0A7M2XW25-F1
#
_cell.length_a   1.000
_cell.length_b   1.000
_cell.length_c   1.000
_cell.angle_alpha   90.00
_cell.angle_beta   90.00
_cell.angle_gamma   90.00
#
_symmetry.space_group_name_H-M   'P 1'
#
loop_
_entity.id
_entity.type
_entity.pdbx_description
1 polymer ?
#
loop_
_entity_poly.entity_id
_entity_poly.type
_entity_poly.pdbx_seq_one_letter_code
_entity_poly.pdbx_strand_id
1 'polypeptide(L)'
;MGIILPVAGFVYPGIPDYSGSILGLEDGTGPAFLFDAVESIQTRIPDNGLFAAFSMILIGMLIGLDGSGWAGLPLTGGIAAALAPQTGTDTATLAALAQNAATWTGGGTRVIWSSLIVVAGFCRVPVGDLVRRLAIPVVSGLLVAAVAASTSPPPSP
;
A
#
# COMPACT_ATOMS: atom_id res chain seq x y z
N MET A 1 -8.25 -16.80 3.22
CA MET A 1 -9.16 -15.76 2.69
C MET A 1 -10.07 -15.11 3.75
N GLY A 2 -10.15 -15.60 5.00
CA GLY A 2 -11.04 -15.01 6.02
C GLY A 2 -10.69 -13.58 6.49
N ILE A 3 -9.40 -13.19 6.48
CA ILE A 3 -8.97 -11.85 6.93
C ILE A 3 -9.29 -10.75 5.90
N ILE A 4 -9.56 -11.12 4.65
CA ILE A 4 -9.81 -10.18 3.54
C ILE A 4 -11.20 -9.57 3.66
N LEU A 5 -12.19 -10.31 4.20
CA LEU A 5 -13.57 -9.85 4.29
C LEU A 5 -13.72 -8.63 5.24
N PRO A 6 -13.15 -8.62 6.46
CA PRO A 6 -13.17 -7.41 7.30
C PRO A 6 -12.43 -6.22 6.69
N VAL A 7 -11.28 -6.45 6.05
CA VAL A 7 -10.48 -5.39 5.41
C VAL A 7 -11.26 -4.79 4.24
N ALA A 8 -11.81 -5.63 3.36
CA ALA A 8 -12.68 -5.22 2.28
C ALA A 8 -13.92 -4.47 2.79
N GLY A 9 -14.56 -4.97 3.86
CA GLY A 9 -15.73 -4.34 4.48
C GLY A 9 -15.42 -2.99 5.12
N PHE A 10 -14.17 -2.71 5.49
CA PHE A 10 -13.76 -1.38 5.99
C PHE A 10 -13.34 -0.45 4.84
N VAL A 11 -12.62 -0.96 3.84
CA VAL A 11 -12.00 -0.14 2.79
C VAL A 11 -12.98 0.19 1.66
N TYR A 12 -13.77 -0.78 1.21
CA TYR A 12 -14.66 -0.58 0.05
C TYR A 12 -15.79 0.43 0.27
N PRO A 13 -16.39 0.57 1.48
CA PRO A 13 -17.31 1.67 1.75
C PRO A 13 -16.68 3.07 1.66
N GLY A 14 -15.35 3.17 1.67
CA GLY A 14 -14.64 4.44 1.48
C GLY A 14 -14.32 4.78 0.03
N ILE A 15 -14.55 3.86 -0.91
CA ILE A 15 -14.27 4.06 -2.35
C ILE A 15 -15.62 4.25 -3.07
N PRO A 16 -15.84 5.38 -3.76
CA PRO A 16 -17.14 5.71 -4.35
C PRO A 16 -17.65 4.67 -5.36
N ASP A 17 -16.74 4.02 -6.10
CA ASP A 17 -17.07 2.94 -7.06
C ASP A 17 -17.73 1.72 -6.40
N TYR A 18 -17.49 1.49 -5.11
CA TYR A 18 -17.98 0.32 -4.38
C TYR A 18 -19.01 0.68 -3.30
N SER A 19 -18.87 1.85 -2.66
CA SER A 19 -19.63 2.20 -1.47
C SER A 19 -21.14 2.29 -1.69
N GLY A 20 -21.58 2.79 -2.85
CA GLY A 20 -23.00 2.83 -3.23
C GLY A 20 -23.63 1.44 -3.27
N SER A 21 -22.96 0.51 -3.96
CA SER A 21 -23.42 -0.89 -4.09
C SER A 21 -23.45 -1.62 -2.73
N ILE A 22 -22.50 -1.34 -1.85
CA ILE A 22 -22.41 -1.96 -0.52
C ILE A 22 -23.48 -1.44 0.44
N LEU A 23 -23.79 -0.14 0.37
CA LEU A 23 -24.77 0.52 1.23
C LEU A 23 -26.20 0.44 0.68
N GLY A 24 -26.39 -0.08 -0.54
CA GLY A 24 -27.69 -0.16 -1.20
C GLY A 24 -28.23 1.19 -1.64
N LEU A 25 -27.32 2.11 -1.99
CA LEU A 25 -27.64 3.46 -2.49
C LEU A 25 -27.72 3.46 -4.03
N GLU A 26 -28.29 4.51 -4.61
CA GLU A 26 -28.33 4.69 -6.06
C GLU A 26 -26.91 4.85 -6.64
N ASP A 27 -26.70 4.38 -7.88
CA ASP A 27 -25.40 4.47 -8.55
C ASP A 27 -24.88 5.91 -8.57
N GLY A 28 -23.62 6.09 -8.13
CA GLY A 28 -22.98 7.41 -8.04
C GLY A 28 -23.31 8.23 -6.79
N THR A 29 -24.16 7.73 -5.89
CA THR A 29 -24.46 8.39 -4.58
C THR A 29 -23.68 7.79 -3.41
N GLY A 30 -22.77 6.85 -3.70
CA GLY A 30 -21.91 6.22 -2.70
C GLY A 30 -20.97 7.23 -2.05
N PRO A 31 -20.86 7.25 -0.70
CA PRO A 31 -19.94 8.13 0.00
C PRO A 31 -18.48 7.75 -0.31
N ALA A 32 -17.62 8.76 -0.43
CA ALA A 32 -16.21 8.59 -0.75
C ALA A 32 -15.34 8.80 0.51
N PHE A 33 -15.71 8.16 1.63
CA PHE A 33 -15.12 8.47 2.94
C PHE A 33 -13.59 8.42 3.00
N LEU A 34 -12.96 7.57 2.19
CA LEU A 34 -11.49 7.52 2.10
C LEU A 34 -10.94 8.81 1.47
N PHE A 35 -11.56 9.27 0.39
CA PHE A 35 -11.21 10.52 -0.27
C PHE A 35 -11.50 11.71 0.63
N ASP A 36 -12.67 11.75 1.28
CA ASP A 36 -13.03 12.82 2.23
C ASP A 36 -12.02 12.91 3.39
N ALA A 37 -11.58 11.76 3.90
CA ALA A 37 -10.57 11.71 4.95
C ALA A 37 -9.23 12.27 4.48
N VAL A 38 -8.78 11.91 3.27
CA VAL A 38 -7.56 12.46 2.67
C VAL A 38 -7.70 13.96 2.42
N GLU A 39 -8.83 14.41 1.88
CA GLU A 39 -9.15 15.82 1.65
C GLU A 39 -9.11 16.63 2.96
N SER A 40 -9.63 16.07 4.06
CA SER A 40 -9.65 16.73 5.37
C SER A 40 -8.24 17.02 5.94
N ILE A 41 -7.25 16.20 5.60
CA ILE A 41 -5.85 16.39 6.02
C ILE A 41 -4.98 16.98 4.92
N GLN A 42 -5.54 17.18 3.72
CA GLN A 42 -4.84 17.55 2.50
C GLN A 42 -4.01 18.82 2.66
N THR A 43 -4.56 19.84 3.31
CA THR A 43 -3.87 21.12 3.57
C THR A 43 -2.61 20.99 4.44
N ARG A 44 -2.38 19.83 5.06
CA ARG A 44 -1.21 19.53 5.88
C ARG A 44 -0.20 18.61 5.18
N ILE A 45 -0.54 18.08 4.01
CA ILE A 45 0.33 17.20 3.24
C ILE A 45 1.26 18.07 2.39
N PRO A 46 2.59 17.89 2.49
CA PRO A 46 3.53 18.58 1.61
C PRO A 46 3.35 18.16 0.15
N ASP A 47 3.34 19.13 -0.76
CA ASP A 47 3.30 18.93 -2.22
C ASP A 47 4.67 18.47 -2.76
N ASN A 48 5.12 17.28 -2.33
CA ASN A 48 6.40 16.73 -2.70
C ASN A 48 6.25 15.24 -3.08
N GLY A 49 6.56 14.89 -4.33
CA GLY A 49 6.52 13.51 -4.82
C GLY A 49 7.36 12.53 -4.01
N LEU A 50 8.47 12.99 -3.42
CA LEU A 50 9.27 12.17 -2.50
C LEU A 50 8.50 11.88 -1.21
N PHE A 51 7.81 12.88 -0.65
CA PHE A 51 7.00 12.70 0.56
C PHE A 51 5.84 11.73 0.31
N ALA A 52 5.15 11.85 -0.83
CA ALA A 52 4.13 10.89 -1.24
C ALA A 52 4.69 9.47 -1.40
N ALA A 53 5.83 9.32 -2.10
CA ALA A 53 6.48 8.02 -2.27
C ALA A 53 6.84 7.37 -0.92
N PHE A 54 7.42 8.12 0.02
CA PHE A 54 7.72 7.63 1.36
C PHE A 54 6.47 7.24 2.15
N SER A 55 5.42 8.07 2.07
CA SER A 55 4.14 7.79 2.72
C SER A 55 3.53 6.49 2.20
N MET A 56 3.56 6.28 0.88
CA MET A 56 3.06 5.06 0.25
C MET A 56 3.86 3.82 0.64
N ILE A 57 5.20 3.93 0.77
CA ILE A 57 6.03 2.84 1.31
C ILE A 57 5.60 2.50 2.74
N LEU A 58 5.44 3.51 3.61
CA LEU A 58 5.05 3.29 5.00
C LEU A 58 3.67 2.61 5.10
N ILE A 59 2.69 3.12 4.36
CA ILE A 59 1.34 2.56 4.30
C ILE A 59 1.40 1.10 3.81
N GLY A 60 2.14 0.82 2.73
CA GLY A 60 2.32 -0.53 2.22
C GLY A 60 2.96 -1.47 3.24
N MET A 61 4.03 -1.03 3.92
CA MET A 61 4.67 -1.83 4.97
C MET A 61 3.70 -2.14 6.12
N LEU A 62 2.92 -1.16 6.58
CA LEU A 62 1.92 -1.34 7.64
C LEU A 62 0.84 -2.35 7.25
N ILE A 63 0.32 -2.24 6.03
CA ILE A 63 -0.65 -3.19 5.48
C ILE A 63 -0.06 -4.60 5.46
N GLY A 64 1.20 -4.75 5.02
CA GLY A 64 1.87 -6.03 4.97
C GLY A 64 2.16 -6.67 6.34
N LEU A 65 1.96 -5.98 7.46
CA LEU A 65 2.19 -6.58 8.78
C LEU A 65 1.24 -7.75 9.07
N ASP A 66 0.11 -7.85 8.38
CA ASP A 66 -0.80 -9.00 8.49
C ASP A 66 -0.21 -10.31 7.90
N GLY A 67 0.93 -10.24 7.23
CA GLY A 67 1.57 -11.38 6.55
C GLY A 67 1.05 -11.62 5.13
N SER A 68 0.29 -10.68 4.58
CA SER A 68 -0.19 -10.69 3.20
C SER A 68 0.42 -9.54 2.41
N GLY A 69 1.01 -9.87 1.26
CA GLY A 69 1.47 -8.84 0.32
C GLY A 69 0.34 -8.15 -0.45
N TRP A 70 -0.86 -8.72 -0.48
CA TRP A 70 -1.89 -8.37 -1.48
C TRP A 70 -3.20 -7.87 -0.89
N ALA A 71 -3.39 -7.98 0.42
CA ALA A 71 -4.68 -7.71 1.07
C ALA A 71 -5.12 -6.24 0.98
N GLY A 72 -4.17 -5.30 0.88
CA GLY A 72 -4.47 -3.87 0.88
C GLY A 72 -4.49 -3.18 -0.48
N LEU A 73 -4.48 -3.93 -1.60
CA LEU A 73 -4.46 -3.35 -2.95
C LEU A 73 -5.52 -2.25 -3.17
N PRO A 74 -6.80 -2.44 -2.79
CA PRO A 74 -7.80 -1.39 -2.94
C PRO A 74 -7.52 -0.15 -2.10
N LEU A 75 -7.01 -0.32 -0.89
CA LEU A 75 -6.67 0.78 0.02
C LEU A 75 -5.48 1.57 -0.53
N THR A 76 -4.40 0.88 -0.91
CA THR A 76 -3.23 1.54 -1.48
C THR A 76 -3.55 2.21 -2.82
N GLY A 77 -4.43 1.62 -3.63
CA GLY A 77 -4.91 2.23 -4.87
C GLY A 77 -5.74 3.48 -4.62
N GLY A 78 -6.69 3.43 -3.70
CA GLY A 78 -7.52 4.59 -3.33
C GLY A 78 -6.70 5.75 -2.75
N ILE A 79 -5.76 5.46 -1.84
CA ILE A 79 -4.87 6.50 -1.28
C ILE A 79 -3.95 7.06 -2.38
N ALA A 80 -3.38 6.22 -3.24
CA ALA A 80 -2.56 6.69 -4.37
C ALA A 80 -3.36 7.61 -5.30
N ALA A 81 -4.62 7.28 -5.61
CA ALA A 81 -5.49 8.10 -6.45
C ALA A 81 -5.79 9.46 -5.82
N ALA A 82 -5.90 9.53 -4.49
CA ALA A 82 -6.10 10.79 -3.77
C ALA A 82 -4.81 11.64 -3.66
N LEU A 83 -3.63 11.01 -3.66
CA LEU A 83 -2.34 11.67 -3.42
C LEU A 83 -1.61 12.09 -4.71
N ALA A 84 -1.84 11.38 -5.82
CA ALA A 84 -1.21 11.61 -7.11
C ALA A 84 -1.44 13.04 -7.68
N PRO A 85 -2.67 13.61 -7.66
CA PRO A 85 -2.94 14.92 -8.27
C PRO A 85 -2.10 16.07 -7.69
N GLN A 86 -1.74 15.98 -6.41
CA GLN A 86 -1.03 17.04 -5.68
C GLN A 86 0.48 16.98 -5.88
N THR A 87 1.01 15.78 -6.10
CA THR A 87 2.44 15.54 -6.18
C THR A 87 2.97 15.51 -7.60
N GLY A 88 2.09 15.62 -8.60
CA GLY A 88 2.43 15.46 -10.01
C GLY A 88 2.97 14.07 -10.36
N THR A 89 2.78 13.09 -9.46
CA THR A 89 3.23 11.71 -9.63
C THR A 89 2.07 10.86 -10.14
N ASP A 90 2.38 9.86 -10.95
CA ASP A 90 1.39 8.92 -11.46
C ASP A 90 0.77 8.03 -10.36
N THR A 91 -0.56 7.85 -10.40
CA THR A 91 -1.31 7.01 -9.47
C THR A 91 -0.84 5.56 -9.50
N ALA A 92 -0.60 5.00 -10.70
CA ALA A 92 -0.18 3.60 -10.81
C ALA A 92 1.22 3.40 -10.22
N THR A 93 2.11 4.38 -10.37
CA THR A 93 3.46 4.38 -9.79
C THR A 93 3.41 4.40 -8.26
N LEU A 94 2.59 5.27 -7.66
CA LEU A 94 2.43 5.33 -6.20
C LEU A 94 1.77 4.05 -5.64
N ALA A 95 0.76 3.52 -6.33
CA ALA A 95 0.10 2.28 -5.95
C ALA A 95 1.07 1.07 -6.04
N ALA A 96 1.86 0.99 -7.12
CA ALA A 96 2.87 -0.05 -7.31
C ALA A 96 3.95 0.01 -6.22
N LEU A 97 4.37 1.20 -5.82
CA LEU A 97 5.34 1.40 -4.74
C LEU A 97 4.81 0.86 -3.41
N ALA A 98 3.56 1.20 -3.05
CA ALA A 98 2.93 0.69 -1.83
C ALA A 98 2.72 -0.83 -1.88
N GLN A 99 2.31 -1.37 -3.04
CA GLN A 99 2.14 -2.81 -3.24
C GLN A 99 3.46 -3.57 -3.11
N ASN A 100 4.55 -3.00 -3.61
CA ASN A 100 5.89 -3.56 -3.45
C ASN A 100 6.29 -3.56 -1.96
N ALA A 101 6.04 -2.46 -1.23
CA ALA A 101 6.31 -2.37 0.19
C ALA A 101 5.49 -3.37 1.04
N ALA A 102 4.22 -3.58 0.71
CA ALA A 102 3.39 -4.60 1.35
C ALA A 102 3.93 -6.01 1.08
N THR A 103 4.27 -6.30 -0.17
CA THR A 103 4.81 -7.61 -0.58
C THR A 103 6.17 -7.89 0.06
N TRP A 104 7.06 -6.91 0.11
CA TRP A 104 8.37 -7.07 0.72
C TRP A 104 8.35 -7.00 2.24
N THR A 105 7.24 -6.65 2.86
CA THR A 105 7.08 -6.73 4.32
C THR A 105 6.36 -8.02 4.69
N GLY A 106 5.11 -8.14 4.23
CA GLY A 106 4.19 -9.22 4.53
C GLY A 106 4.22 -10.40 3.58
N GLY A 107 4.59 -10.20 2.32
CA GLY A 107 4.55 -11.25 1.29
C GLY A 107 5.66 -12.29 1.38
N GLY A 108 6.65 -12.14 2.28
CA GLY A 108 7.65 -13.19 2.50
C GLY A 108 9.04 -12.77 2.89
N THR A 109 9.23 -11.66 3.61
CA THR A 109 10.55 -11.04 3.74
C THR A 109 10.87 -10.49 5.14
N ARG A 110 9.97 -9.70 5.75
CA ARG A 110 10.19 -9.13 7.08
C ARG A 110 9.33 -9.74 8.18
N VAL A 111 8.12 -10.14 7.83
CA VAL A 111 7.14 -10.67 8.78
C VAL A 111 7.37 -12.17 8.97
N ILE A 112 7.64 -12.60 10.21
CA ILE A 112 7.96 -14.01 10.50
C ILE A 112 6.79 -14.97 10.27
N TRP A 113 5.54 -14.49 10.38
CA TRP A 113 4.31 -15.28 10.14
C TRP A 113 3.85 -15.24 8.67
N SER A 114 4.67 -14.69 7.77
CA SER A 114 4.43 -14.75 6.33
C SER A 114 4.90 -16.06 5.70
N SER A 115 4.83 -16.17 4.37
CA SER A 115 5.44 -17.23 3.58
C SER A 115 6.94 -17.45 3.88
N LEU A 116 7.62 -16.47 4.51
CA LEU A 116 8.99 -16.58 4.99
C LEU A 116 9.20 -17.77 5.94
N ILE A 117 8.22 -18.11 6.78
CA ILE A 117 8.34 -19.26 7.70
C ILE A 117 8.47 -20.58 6.95
N VAL A 118 7.80 -20.70 5.80
CA VAL A 118 7.84 -21.89 4.95
C VAL A 118 9.23 -22.01 4.29
N VAL A 119 9.77 -20.90 3.78
CA VAL A 119 11.12 -20.85 3.20
C VAL A 119 12.18 -21.18 4.26
N ALA A 120 12.09 -20.58 5.45
CA ALA A 120 13.00 -20.84 6.55
C ALA A 120 12.97 -22.33 6.99
N GLY A 121 11.77 -22.91 7.06
CA GLY A 121 11.58 -24.34 7.35
C GLY A 121 12.23 -25.24 6.30
N PHE A 122 12.06 -24.93 5.00
CA PHE A 122 12.69 -25.66 3.91
C PHE A 122 14.23 -25.57 3.95
N CYS A 123 14.75 -24.36 4.17
CA CYS A 123 16.19 -24.09 4.28
C CYS A 123 16.81 -24.56 5.61
N ARG A 124 16.01 -25.01 6.58
CA ARG A 124 16.44 -25.41 7.94
C ARG A 124 17.25 -24.33 8.66
N VAL A 125 16.87 -23.07 8.50
CA VAL A 125 17.49 -21.92 9.19
C VAL A 125 16.49 -21.22 10.10
N PRO A 126 16.93 -20.55 11.19
CA PRO A 126 16.05 -19.75 12.01
C PRO A 126 15.42 -18.60 11.20
N VAL A 127 14.08 -18.52 11.19
CA VAL A 127 13.35 -17.45 10.47
C VAL A 127 13.76 -16.04 10.93
N GLY A 128 14.09 -15.88 12.21
CA GLY A 128 14.55 -14.60 12.77
C GLY A 128 15.88 -14.13 12.18
N ASP A 129 16.80 -15.05 11.85
CA ASP A 129 18.06 -14.70 11.20
C ASP A 129 17.83 -14.26 9.75
N LEU A 130 16.88 -14.90 9.08
CA LEU A 130 16.50 -14.57 7.71
C LEU A 130 15.91 -13.16 7.64
N VAL A 131 14.97 -12.82 8.54
CA VAL A 131 14.41 -11.45 8.65
C VAL A 131 15.50 -10.40 8.85
N ARG A 132 16.45 -10.66 9.76
CA ARG A 132 17.56 -9.72 10.04
C ARG A 132 18.45 -9.50 8.82
N ARG A 133 18.76 -10.56 8.08
CA ARG A 133 19.59 -10.48 6.86
C ARG A 133 18.85 -9.80 5.71
N LEU A 134 17.54 -10.00 5.60
CA LEU A 134 16.69 -9.37 4.59
C LEU A 134 16.38 -7.90 4.90
N ALA A 135 16.59 -7.45 6.14
CA ALA A 135 16.23 -6.09 6.53
C ALA A 135 16.91 -5.00 5.70
N ILE A 136 18.22 -5.15 5.47
CA ILE A 136 19.02 -4.21 4.68
C ILE A 136 18.56 -4.18 3.21
N PRO A 137 18.58 -5.29 2.44
CA PRO A 137 18.22 -5.28 1.02
C PRO A 137 16.78 -4.79 0.77
N VAL A 138 15.85 -5.14 1.66
CA VAL A 138 14.46 -4.71 1.57
C VAL A 138 14.33 -3.21 1.76
N VAL A 139 14.87 -2.67 2.85
CA VAL A 139 14.77 -1.24 3.13
C VAL A 139 15.51 -0.45 2.06
N SER A 140 16.71 -0.86 1.67
CA SER A 140 17.46 -0.17 0.61
C SER A 140 16.72 -0.19 -0.73
N GLY A 141 16.15 -1.33 -1.11
CA GLY A 141 15.41 -1.42 -2.38
C GLY A 141 14.13 -0.60 -2.38
N LEU A 142 13.40 -0.54 -1.26
CA LEU A 142 12.24 0.34 -1.11
C LEU A 142 12.63 1.82 -1.18
N LEU A 143 13.73 2.22 -0.53
CA LEU A 143 14.24 3.59 -0.60
C LEU A 143 14.64 3.98 -2.03
N VAL A 144 15.35 3.10 -2.74
CA VAL A 144 15.71 3.32 -4.15
C VAL A 144 14.46 3.42 -5.02
N ALA A 145 13.46 2.57 -4.80
CA ALA A 145 12.18 2.64 -5.50
C ALA A 145 11.42 3.96 -5.20
N ALA A 146 11.49 4.46 -3.96
CA ALA A 146 10.90 5.75 -3.58
C ALA A 146 11.50 6.90 -4.38
N VAL A 147 12.84 6.93 -4.45
CA VAL A 147 13.57 7.96 -5.19
C VAL A 147 13.25 7.87 -6.68
N ALA A 148 13.27 6.66 -7.27
CA ALA A 148 12.91 6.46 -8.67
C ALA A 148 11.49 6.94 -8.98
N ALA A 149 10.51 6.56 -8.15
CA ALA A 149 9.11 6.99 -8.26
C ALA A 149 8.95 8.51 -8.12
N SER A 150 9.70 9.15 -7.23
CA SER A 150 9.62 10.61 -7.06
C SER A 150 10.13 11.42 -8.27
N THR A 151 10.86 10.77 -9.18
CA THR A 151 11.43 11.39 -10.38
C THR A 151 10.69 11.01 -11.66
N SER A 152 9.69 10.12 -11.59
CA SER A 152 8.96 9.68 -12.78
C SER A 152 7.94 10.74 -13.21
N PRO A 153 8.01 11.25 -14.45
CA PRO A 153 6.96 12.12 -14.97
C PRO A 153 5.64 11.33 -15.12
N PRO A 154 4.48 12.00 -15.02
CA PRO A 154 3.20 11.35 -15.27
C PRO A 154 3.15 10.82 -16.72
N PRO A 155 2.47 9.69 -16.97
CA PRO A 155 2.34 9.13 -18.31
C PRO A 155 1.67 10.15 -19.24
N SER A 156 2.19 10.24 -20.48
CA SER A 156 1.58 11.06 -21.53
C SER A 156 0.16 10.55 -21.84
N PRO A 157 -0.80 11.46 -22.08
CA PRO A 157 -2.21 11.13 -22.31
C PRO A 157 -2.44 10.23 -23.53
#